data_AF-A0A965CLA9-F1
#
_entry.id   AF-A0A965CLA9-F1
#
_cell.length_a   1.000
_cell.length_b   1.000
_cell.length_c   1.000
_cell.angle_alpha   90.00
_cell.angle_beta   90.00
_cell.angle_gamma   90.00
#
_symmetry.space_group_name_H-M   'P 1'
#
loop_
_entity.id
_entity.type
_entity.pdbx_description
1 polymer ?
#
loop_
_entity_poly.entity_id
_entity_poly.type
_entity_poly.pdbx_seq_one_letter_code
_entity_poly.pdbx_strand_id
1 'polypeptide(L)'
;MKLFGYKPPLTAWIGLAIIGIFIFVAIFADVIAPYGEAESVGQTWDDPSFANWLGTDNIGRDLLSRLIYGARMTIGVALVTTILSFFIGITTGFMAAVGGPIIDQVLSRLVDVMLSIPLLIFALIILSVFGSSITTLVLTLAILDSTRVFRLARAVATNLAVMEYVEAARLRGEGLWWIMRREILPNALPPMISEFGLRFCFNLINSRPSGASAEM
;
A
#
# COMPACT_ATOMS: atom_id res chain seq x y z
N MET A 1 18.81 -21.95 -3.25
CA MET A 1 17.94 -21.19 -4.18
C MET A 1 18.46 -19.75 -4.25
N LYS A 2 18.97 -19.29 -5.41
CA LYS A 2 19.44 -17.90 -5.57
C LYS A 2 18.23 -17.05 -5.97
N LEU A 3 17.86 -16.05 -5.17
CA LEU A 3 16.89 -15.03 -5.56
C LEU A 3 17.68 -13.83 -6.08
N PHE A 4 17.42 -13.36 -7.30
CA PHE A 4 18.06 -12.17 -7.88
C PHE A 4 19.61 -12.14 -7.77
N GLY A 5 20.26 -13.29 -7.87
CA GLY A 5 21.73 -13.39 -7.79
C GLY A 5 22.33 -13.40 -6.38
N TYR A 6 21.54 -13.14 -5.33
CA TYR A 6 21.97 -13.15 -3.93
C TYR A 6 21.46 -14.38 -3.19
N LYS A 7 22.19 -14.82 -2.15
CA LYS A 7 21.73 -15.83 -1.20
C LYS A 7 21.00 -15.10 -0.06
N PRO A 8 19.66 -15.14 0.01
CA PRO A 8 18.94 -14.45 1.07
C PRO A 8 19.35 -14.98 2.46
N PRO A 9 19.54 -14.11 3.45
CA PRO A 9 19.86 -14.51 4.83
C PRO A 9 18.69 -15.29 5.45
N LEU A 10 18.96 -16.04 6.52
CA LEU A 10 17.94 -16.83 7.23
C LEU A 10 16.76 -15.97 7.69
N THR A 11 17.02 -14.74 8.12
CA THR A 11 16.00 -13.77 8.52
C THR A 11 15.03 -13.42 7.39
N ALA A 12 15.51 -13.33 6.15
CA ALA A 12 14.67 -13.08 4.98
C ALA A 12 13.75 -14.28 4.68
N TRP A 13 14.23 -15.51 4.86
CA TRP A 13 13.39 -16.71 4.73
C TRP A 13 12.29 -16.77 5.78
N ILE A 14 12.61 -16.44 7.05
CA ILE A 14 11.62 -16.39 8.12
C ILE A 14 10.54 -15.35 7.79
N GLY A 15 10.93 -14.14 7.38
CA GLY A 15 9.99 -13.10 6.98
C GLY A 15 9.11 -13.53 5.80
N LEU A 16 9.70 -14.17 4.79
CA LEU A 16 8.97 -14.66 3.62
C LEU A 16 8.00 -15.79 3.97
N ALA A 17 8.37 -16.67 4.91
CA ALA A 17 7.48 -17.71 5.42
C ALA A 17 6.29 -17.10 6.17
N ILE A 18 6.51 -16.12 7.05
CA ILE A 18 5.45 -15.43 7.79
C ILE A 18 4.48 -14.76 6.82
N ILE A 19 4.98 -13.96 5.88
CA ILE A 19 4.16 -13.30 4.86
C ILE A 19 3.41 -14.34 4.01
N GLY A 20 4.08 -15.41 3.61
CA GLY A 20 3.49 -16.51 2.84
C GLY A 20 2.32 -17.17 3.56
N ILE A 21 2.42 -17.39 4.88
CA ILE A 21 1.33 -17.94 5.69
C ILE A 21 0.13 -16.98 5.70
N PHE A 22 0.35 -15.68 5.94
CA PHE A 22 -0.76 -14.72 5.96
C PHE A 22 -1.44 -14.58 4.59
N ILE A 23 -0.67 -14.58 3.50
CA ILE A 23 -1.21 -14.58 2.14
C ILE A 23 -2.00 -15.86 1.88
N PHE A 24 -1.49 -17.02 2.30
CA PHE A 24 -2.18 -18.29 2.17
C PHE A 24 -3.52 -18.28 2.91
N VAL A 25 -3.54 -17.85 4.17
CA VAL A 25 -4.77 -17.73 4.97
C VAL A 25 -5.76 -16.76 4.32
N ALA A 26 -5.29 -15.62 3.81
CA ALA A 26 -6.14 -14.63 3.15
C ALA A 26 -6.76 -15.16 1.84
N ILE A 27 -5.99 -15.89 1.02
CA ILE A 27 -6.48 -16.44 -0.26
C ILE A 27 -7.45 -17.59 -0.02
N PHE A 28 -7.13 -18.48 0.91
CA PHE A 28 -7.93 -19.67 1.23
C PHE A 28 -8.91 -19.41 2.38
N ALA A 29 -9.29 -18.15 2.63
CA ALA A 29 -10.21 -17.77 3.71
C ALA A 29 -11.52 -18.57 3.67
N ASP A 30 -12.10 -18.74 2.47
CA ASP A 30 -13.37 -19.46 2.28
C ASP A 30 -13.29 -20.96 2.60
N VAL A 31 -12.08 -21.53 2.68
CA VAL A 31 -11.84 -22.95 2.98
C VAL A 31 -11.32 -23.15 4.40
N ILE A 32 -10.58 -22.16 4.93
CA ILE A 32 -9.95 -22.23 6.25
C ILE A 32 -10.91 -21.74 7.34
N ALA A 33 -11.77 -20.77 7.04
CA ALA A 33 -12.73 -20.25 8.01
C ALA A 33 -13.76 -21.34 8.39
N PRO A 34 -13.98 -21.59 9.68
CA PRO A 34 -15.01 -22.54 10.14
C PRO A 34 -16.43 -22.18 9.71
N TYR A 35 -16.74 -20.88 9.61
CA TYR A 35 -18.07 -20.36 9.30
C TYR A 35 -18.02 -19.24 8.26
N GLY A 36 -19.17 -18.92 7.67
CA GLY A 36 -19.30 -17.81 6.73
C GLY A 36 -19.05 -16.44 7.38
N GLU A 37 -18.56 -15.46 6.60
CA GLU A 37 -18.20 -14.11 7.10
C GLU A 37 -19.32 -13.39 7.86
N ALA A 38 -20.57 -13.57 7.42
CA ALA A 38 -21.75 -12.94 8.00
C ALA A 38 -22.65 -13.92 8.77
N GLU A 39 -22.19 -15.15 8.98
CA GLU A 39 -22.99 -16.20 9.64
C GLU A 39 -23.03 -15.99 11.15
N SER A 40 -24.25 -15.95 11.71
CA SER A 40 -24.46 -15.90 13.16
C SER A 40 -24.59 -17.33 13.68
N VAL A 41 -23.72 -17.73 14.59
CA VAL A 41 -23.48 -19.11 14.99
C VAL A 41 -23.61 -19.34 16.50
N GLY A 42 -23.72 -18.28 17.29
CA GLY A 42 -23.85 -18.35 18.74
C GLY A 42 -24.57 -17.15 19.35
N GLN A 43 -24.55 -17.06 20.67
CA GLN A 43 -25.06 -15.89 21.38
C GLN A 43 -24.04 -14.77 21.34
N THR A 44 -24.49 -13.56 21.67
CA THR A 44 -23.63 -12.39 21.80
C THR A 44 -22.60 -12.60 22.91
N TRP A 45 -21.31 -12.45 22.58
CA TRP A 45 -20.18 -12.59 23.52
C TRP A 45 -20.05 -13.98 24.19
N ASP A 46 -20.25 -15.06 23.42
CA ASP A 46 -19.95 -16.40 23.91
C ASP A 46 -18.45 -16.59 24.13
N ASP A 47 -18.11 -17.29 25.21
CA ASP A 47 -16.74 -17.68 25.54
C ASP A 47 -16.14 -18.65 24.49
N PRO A 48 -14.80 -18.73 24.39
CA PRO A 48 -14.12 -19.71 23.55
C PRO A 48 -14.57 -21.15 23.80
N SER A 49 -14.97 -21.85 22.73
CA SER A 49 -15.44 -23.23 22.78
C SER A 49 -14.94 -24.04 21.58
N PHE A 50 -15.15 -25.36 21.60
CA PHE A 50 -14.80 -26.22 20.44
C PHE A 50 -15.61 -25.87 19.18
N ALA A 51 -16.80 -25.28 19.35
CA ALA A 51 -17.60 -24.78 18.23
C ALA A 51 -17.10 -23.43 17.73
N ASN A 52 -16.74 -22.51 18.64
CA ASN A 52 -16.22 -21.17 18.32
C ASN A 52 -14.88 -20.96 19.02
N TRP A 53 -13.77 -21.24 18.33
CA TRP A 53 -12.43 -21.35 18.95
C TRP A 53 -11.97 -20.08 19.66
N LEU A 54 -12.45 -18.92 19.22
CA LEU A 54 -12.15 -17.61 19.82
C LEU A 54 -13.39 -16.95 20.42
N GLY A 55 -14.50 -17.68 20.56
CA GLY A 55 -15.79 -17.14 20.98
C GLY A 55 -16.51 -16.39 19.86
N THR A 56 -17.55 -15.65 20.22
CA THR A 56 -18.36 -14.87 19.28
C THR A 56 -18.25 -13.36 19.51
N ASP A 57 -18.65 -12.59 18.50
CA ASP A 57 -18.75 -11.14 18.60
C ASP A 57 -20.07 -10.66 19.22
N ASN A 58 -20.25 -9.33 19.25
CA ASN A 58 -21.45 -8.64 19.72
C ASN A 58 -22.76 -9.08 19.05
N ILE A 59 -22.72 -9.72 17.88
CA ILE A 59 -23.88 -10.15 17.08
C ILE A 59 -23.89 -11.70 16.92
N GLY A 60 -23.07 -12.41 17.70
CA GLY A 60 -23.06 -13.88 17.71
C GLY A 60 -22.34 -14.53 16.53
N ARG A 61 -21.47 -13.80 15.82
CA ARG A 61 -20.64 -14.34 14.72
C ARG A 61 -19.32 -14.89 15.26
N ASP A 62 -18.79 -15.96 14.66
CA ASP A 62 -17.52 -16.55 15.07
C ASP A 62 -16.33 -15.58 14.88
N LEU A 63 -15.61 -15.31 15.96
CA LEU A 63 -14.52 -14.34 15.95
C LEU A 63 -13.32 -14.80 15.11
N LEU A 64 -13.03 -16.10 15.05
CA LEU A 64 -11.92 -16.64 14.26
C LEU A 64 -12.15 -16.45 12.75
N SER A 65 -13.33 -16.81 12.26
CA SER A 65 -13.74 -16.62 10.87
C SER A 65 -13.65 -15.14 10.50
N ARG A 66 -14.11 -14.24 11.38
CA ARG A 66 -14.00 -12.79 11.17
C ARG A 66 -12.56 -12.27 11.10
N LEU A 67 -11.65 -12.85 11.88
CA LEU A 67 -10.23 -12.50 11.79
C LEU A 67 -9.61 -12.95 10.45
N ILE A 68 -9.98 -14.14 9.97
CA ILE A 68 -9.50 -14.68 8.68
C ILE A 68 -10.02 -13.83 7.51
N TYR A 69 -11.33 -13.56 7.46
CA TYR A 69 -11.93 -12.69 6.45
C TYR A 69 -11.43 -11.24 6.56
N GLY A 70 -11.26 -10.73 7.78
CA GLY A 70 -10.65 -9.43 8.04
C GLY A 70 -9.23 -9.34 7.48
N ALA A 71 -8.40 -10.37 7.68
CA ALA A 71 -7.06 -10.42 7.13
C ALA A 71 -7.07 -10.36 5.58
N ARG A 72 -7.98 -11.09 4.92
CA ARG A 72 -8.17 -11.04 3.46
C ARG A 72 -8.46 -9.62 2.99
N MET A 73 -9.40 -8.94 3.65
CA MET A 73 -9.80 -7.58 3.31
C MET A 73 -8.68 -6.56 3.55
N THR A 74 -8.04 -6.58 4.72
CA THR A 74 -6.96 -5.64 5.06
C THR A 74 -5.75 -5.82 4.14
N ILE A 75 -5.32 -7.05 3.87
CA ILE A 75 -4.19 -7.31 2.96
C ILE A 75 -4.53 -6.84 1.54
N GLY A 76 -5.73 -7.15 1.05
CA GLY A 76 -6.17 -6.74 -0.28
C GLY A 76 -6.21 -5.22 -0.46
N VAL A 77 -6.84 -4.51 0.48
CA VAL A 77 -6.91 -3.04 0.47
C VAL A 77 -5.52 -2.41 0.55
N ALA A 78 -4.66 -2.89 1.46
CA ALA A 78 -3.30 -2.38 1.61
C ALA A 78 -2.45 -2.57 0.35
N LEU A 79 -2.59 -3.72 -0.31
CA LEU A 79 -1.84 -4.03 -1.53
C LEU A 79 -2.26 -3.11 -2.68
N VAL A 80 -3.56 -3.00 -2.95
CA VAL A 80 -4.07 -2.15 -4.04
C VAL A 80 -3.73 -0.68 -3.80
N THR A 81 -3.91 -0.21 -2.56
CA THR A 81 -3.56 1.15 -2.15
C THR A 81 -2.07 1.45 -2.40
N THR A 82 -1.18 0.54 -1.97
CA THR A 82 0.27 0.71 -2.15
C THR A 82 0.65 0.68 -3.63
N ILE A 83 0.08 -0.21 -4.44
CA ILE A 83 0.38 -0.25 -5.88
C ILE A 83 -0.02 1.08 -6.54
N LEU A 84 -1.22 1.59 -6.22
CA LEU A 84 -1.71 2.83 -6.81
C LEU A 84 -0.93 4.05 -6.32
N SER A 85 -0.59 4.10 -5.02
CA SER A 85 0.25 5.18 -4.46
C SER A 85 1.64 5.19 -5.08
N PHE A 86 2.23 4.01 -5.33
CA PHE A 86 3.51 3.88 -6.02
C PHE A 86 3.43 4.31 -7.47
N PHE A 87 2.39 3.88 -8.19
CA PHE A 87 2.19 4.28 -9.57
C PHE A 87 2.09 5.80 -9.70
N ILE A 88 1.25 6.46 -8.89
CA ILE A 88 1.08 7.92 -8.91
C ILE A 88 2.37 8.61 -8.46
N GLY A 89 2.96 8.20 -7.33
CA GLY A 89 4.11 8.87 -6.73
C GLY A 89 5.39 8.72 -7.56
N ILE A 90 5.66 7.54 -8.14
CA ILE A 90 6.83 7.33 -9.01
C ILE A 90 6.69 8.14 -10.29
N THR A 91 5.53 8.08 -10.96
CA THR A 91 5.33 8.80 -12.22
C THR A 91 5.45 10.30 -12.04
N THR A 92 4.79 10.86 -11.02
CA THR A 92 4.86 12.30 -10.72
C THR A 92 6.23 12.71 -10.17
N GLY A 93 6.86 11.90 -9.31
CA GLY A 93 8.18 12.20 -8.74
C GLY A 93 9.30 12.21 -9.77
N PHE A 94 9.28 11.25 -10.70
CA PHE A 94 10.23 11.21 -11.81
C PHE A 94 9.96 12.33 -12.82
N MET A 95 8.69 12.64 -13.08
CA MET A 95 8.32 13.75 -13.94
C MET A 95 8.81 15.09 -13.36
N ALA A 96 8.71 15.29 -12.04
CA ALA A 96 9.27 16.46 -11.35
C ALA A 96 10.80 16.52 -11.51
N ALA A 97 11.50 15.40 -11.35
CA ALA A 97 12.97 15.38 -11.43
C ALA A 97 13.52 15.64 -12.85
N VAL A 98 12.84 15.16 -13.89
CA VAL A 98 13.34 15.19 -15.28
C VAL A 98 12.74 16.33 -16.10
N GLY A 99 11.51 16.74 -15.77
CA GLY A 99 10.66 17.67 -16.54
C GLY A 99 11.04 19.14 -16.42
N GLY A 100 12.05 19.47 -15.62
CA GLY A 100 12.55 20.84 -15.46
C GLY A 100 11.88 21.63 -14.33
N PRO A 101 12.33 22.87 -14.09
CA PRO A 101 12.06 23.61 -12.86
C PRO A 101 10.58 23.96 -12.66
N ILE A 102 9.82 24.22 -13.73
CA ILE A 102 8.40 24.57 -13.62
C ILE A 102 7.56 23.36 -13.20
N ILE A 103 7.76 22.21 -13.87
CA ILE A 103 7.04 20.97 -13.56
C ILE A 103 7.35 20.54 -12.13
N ASP A 104 8.62 20.62 -11.75
CA ASP A 104 9.06 20.36 -10.38
C ASP A 104 8.37 21.26 -9.36
N GLN A 105 8.39 22.57 -9.60
CA GLN A 105 7.77 23.56 -8.72
C GLN A 105 6.27 23.28 -8.54
N VAL A 106 5.53 23.04 -9.62
CA VAL A 106 4.08 22.81 -9.56
C VAL A 106 3.75 21.53 -8.81
N LEU A 107 4.40 20.41 -9.15
CA LEU A 107 4.13 19.12 -8.51
C LEU A 107 4.54 19.12 -7.04
N SER A 108 5.70 19.68 -6.73
CA SER A 108 6.18 19.80 -5.35
C SER A 108 5.22 20.65 -4.50
N ARG A 109 4.71 21.77 -5.05
CA ARG A 109 3.73 22.61 -4.33
C ARG A 109 2.41 21.90 -4.08
N LEU A 110 1.92 21.14 -5.06
CA LEU A 110 0.70 20.35 -4.87
C LEU A 110 0.89 19.32 -3.74
N VAL A 111 2.03 18.65 -3.71
CA VAL A 111 2.37 17.68 -2.66
C VAL A 111 2.53 18.36 -1.29
N ASP A 112 3.18 19.52 -1.23
CA ASP A 112 3.35 20.28 0.01
C ASP A 112 1.99 20.71 0.60
N VAL A 113 1.04 21.11 -0.24
CA VAL A 113 -0.34 21.44 0.19
C VAL A 113 -1.02 20.21 0.77
N MET A 114 -0.92 19.04 0.13
CA MET A 114 -1.50 17.80 0.63
C MET A 114 -0.90 17.39 1.98
N LEU A 115 0.42 17.56 2.16
CA LEU A 115 1.13 17.23 3.40
C LEU A 115 0.89 18.22 4.55
N SER A 116 0.42 19.43 4.25
CA SER A 116 0.08 20.43 5.28
C SER A 116 -1.14 20.03 6.12
N ILE A 117 -2.01 19.18 5.56
CA ILE A 117 -3.21 18.68 6.23
C ILE A 117 -2.87 17.36 6.94
N PRO A 118 -3.26 17.17 8.21
CA PRO A 118 -3.10 15.90 8.88
C PRO A 118 -3.78 14.76 8.11
N LEU A 119 -2.99 13.76 7.73
CA LEU A 119 -3.39 12.64 6.84
C LEU A 119 -4.71 11.98 7.25
N LEU A 120 -4.84 11.64 8.53
CA LEU A 120 -6.01 10.93 9.06
C LEU A 120 -7.27 11.80 8.99
N ILE A 121 -7.15 13.08 9.34
CA ILE A 121 -8.28 14.01 9.29
C ILE A 121 -8.74 14.18 7.85
N PHE A 122 -7.81 14.31 6.91
CA PHE A 122 -8.14 14.45 5.51
C PHE A 122 -8.86 13.21 4.96
N ALA A 123 -8.36 12.01 5.28
CA ALA A 123 -9.01 10.77 4.89
C ALA A 123 -10.43 10.67 5.45
N LEU A 124 -10.63 11.01 6.73
CA LEU A 124 -11.96 10.99 7.37
C LEU A 124 -12.94 11.97 6.71
N ILE A 125 -12.50 13.17 6.35
CA ILE A 125 -13.34 14.16 5.65
C ILE A 125 -13.78 13.60 4.29
N ILE A 126 -12.86 13.01 3.51
CA ILE A 126 -13.20 12.44 2.20
C ILE A 126 -14.18 11.29 2.35
N LEU A 127 -13.95 10.37 3.30
CA LEU A 127 -14.87 9.25 3.52
C LEU A 127 -16.25 9.70 4.03
N SER A 128 -16.31 10.78 4.80
CA SER A 128 -17.58 11.36 5.28
C SER A 128 -18.40 11.94 4.11
N VAL A 129 -17.74 12.60 3.16
CA VAL A 129 -18.42 13.24 2.02
C VAL A 129 -18.78 12.25 0.93
N PHE A 130 -17.88 11.34 0.57
CA PHE A 130 -18.03 10.41 -0.55
C PHE A 130 -18.54 9.02 -0.14
N GLY A 131 -18.75 8.79 1.16
CA GLY A 131 -19.20 7.52 1.72
C GLY A 131 -18.07 6.52 1.96
N SER A 132 -18.34 5.54 2.81
CA SER A 132 -17.41 4.52 3.30
C SER A 132 -17.25 3.30 2.37
N SER A 133 -17.26 3.50 1.04
CA SER A 133 -17.02 2.39 0.11
C SER A 133 -15.54 1.97 0.10
N ILE A 134 -15.27 0.68 -0.17
CA ILE A 134 -13.89 0.17 -0.31
C ILE A 134 -13.14 0.96 -1.40
N THR A 135 -13.81 1.27 -2.50
CA THR A 135 -13.22 2.06 -3.59
C THR A 135 -12.84 3.47 -3.15
N THR A 136 -13.73 4.16 -2.44
CA THR A 136 -13.46 5.50 -1.90
C THR A 136 -12.28 5.47 -0.94
N LEU A 137 -12.23 4.47 -0.06
CA LEU A 137 -11.13 4.27 0.89
C LEU A 137 -9.80 4.04 0.17
N VAL A 138 -9.75 3.13 -0.79
CA VAL A 138 -8.54 2.82 -1.57
C VAL A 138 -8.03 4.04 -2.32
N LEU A 139 -8.91 4.75 -3.04
CA LEU A 139 -8.52 5.94 -3.82
C LEU A 139 -8.00 7.06 -2.90
N THR A 140 -8.68 7.28 -1.78
CA THR A 140 -8.29 8.29 -0.79
C THR A 140 -6.91 7.99 -0.23
N LEU A 141 -6.71 6.78 0.28
CA LEU A 141 -5.43 6.37 0.85
C LEU A 141 -4.31 6.39 -0.22
N ALA A 142 -4.61 5.97 -1.44
CA ALA A 142 -3.60 5.92 -2.50
C ALA A 142 -3.12 7.31 -2.91
N ILE A 143 -4.03 8.27 -3.08
CA ILE A 143 -3.68 9.66 -3.39
C ILE A 143 -2.86 10.26 -2.26
N LEU A 144 -3.30 10.07 -1.02
CA LEU A 144 -2.62 10.67 0.13
C LEU A 144 -1.23 10.04 0.37
N ASP A 145 -1.09 8.72 0.29
CA ASP A 145 0.19 8.02 0.45
C ASP A 145 1.15 8.29 -0.73
N SER A 146 0.62 8.58 -1.92
CA SER A 146 1.43 8.92 -3.10
C SER A 146 2.33 10.14 -2.88
N THR A 147 1.95 11.06 -1.97
CA THR A 147 2.76 12.23 -1.61
C THR A 147 4.11 11.84 -1.01
N ARG A 148 4.15 10.77 -0.22
CA ARG A 148 5.38 10.27 0.41
C ARG A 148 6.25 9.56 -0.61
N VAL A 149 5.62 8.73 -1.46
CA VAL A 149 6.28 8.07 -2.58
C VAL A 149 6.86 9.10 -3.54
N PHE A 150 6.13 10.17 -3.86
CA PHE A 150 6.59 11.27 -4.71
C PHE A 150 7.90 11.86 -4.19
N ARG A 151 7.98 12.17 -2.90
CA ARG A 151 9.18 12.79 -2.31
C ARG A 151 10.40 11.89 -2.44
N LEU A 152 10.22 10.59 -2.18
CA LEU A 152 11.32 9.63 -2.31
C LEU A 152 11.70 9.42 -3.78
N ALA A 153 10.72 9.19 -4.65
CA ALA A 153 10.95 8.97 -6.08
C ALA A 153 11.64 10.18 -6.72
N ARG A 154 11.20 11.40 -6.39
CA ARG A 154 11.84 12.65 -6.82
C ARG A 154 13.29 12.72 -6.33
N ALA A 155 13.54 12.50 -5.03
CA ALA A 155 14.89 12.55 -4.49
C ALA A 155 15.86 11.57 -5.17
N VAL A 156 15.41 10.32 -5.38
CA VAL A 156 16.20 9.30 -6.08
C VAL A 156 16.40 9.70 -7.55
N ALA A 157 15.34 10.12 -8.24
CA ALA A 157 15.42 10.48 -9.64
C ALA A 157 16.26 11.73 -9.91
N THR A 158 16.25 12.73 -9.02
CA THR A 158 17.12 13.91 -9.14
C THR A 158 18.59 13.52 -9.10
N ASN A 159 18.98 12.57 -8.23
CA ASN A 159 20.35 12.06 -8.18
C ASN A 159 20.73 11.27 -9.46
N LEU A 160 19.78 10.50 -10.02
CA LEU A 160 20.02 9.75 -11.25
C LEU A 160 20.02 10.67 -12.50
N ALA A 161 19.26 11.76 -12.47
CA ALA A 161 19.07 12.64 -13.62
C ALA A 161 20.33 13.44 -14.02
N VAL A 162 21.29 13.56 -13.11
CA VAL A 162 22.59 14.23 -13.32
C VAL A 162 23.72 13.25 -13.70
N MET A 163 23.41 11.97 -13.92
CA MET A 163 24.40 10.97 -14.31
C MET A 163 24.68 11.01 -15.82
N GLU A 164 25.92 10.72 -16.20
CA GLU A 164 26.42 10.81 -17.60
C GLU A 164 25.55 10.03 -18.61
N TYR A 165 25.02 8.86 -18.23
CA TYR A 165 24.16 8.07 -19.11
C TYR A 165 22.81 8.75 -19.40
N VAL A 166 22.28 9.51 -18.44
CA VAL A 166 21.06 10.32 -18.63
C VAL A 166 21.36 11.55 -19.48
N GLU A 167 22.50 12.21 -19.25
CA GLU A 167 22.92 13.35 -20.07
C GLU A 167 23.14 12.95 -21.53
N ALA A 168 23.79 11.81 -21.77
CA ALA A 168 23.96 11.25 -23.10
C ALA A 168 22.63 10.95 -23.80
N ALA A 169 21.63 10.43 -23.07
CA ALA A 169 20.28 10.23 -23.59
C ALA A 169 19.58 11.56 -23.95
N ARG A 170 19.74 12.60 -23.11
CA ARG A 170 19.21 13.94 -23.40
C ARG A 170 19.86 14.57 -24.63
N LEU A 171 21.18 14.43 -24.79
CA LEU A 171 21.91 14.92 -25.97
C LEU A 171 21.48 14.23 -27.27
N ARG A 172 21.03 12.99 -27.17
CA ARG A 172 20.42 12.26 -28.30
C ARG A 172 19.01 12.75 -28.66
N GLY A 173 18.41 13.61 -27.84
CA GLY A 173 17.07 14.14 -28.04
C GLY A 173 15.96 13.19 -27.59
N GLU A 174 16.27 12.23 -26.70
CA GLU A 174 15.27 11.30 -26.19
C GLU A 174 14.20 12.02 -25.35
N GLY A 175 12.95 11.62 -25.51
CA GLY A 175 11.83 12.23 -24.79
C GLY A 175 11.86 11.94 -23.29
N LEU A 176 11.23 12.83 -22.49
CA LEU A 176 11.15 12.69 -21.03
C LEU A 176 10.65 11.32 -20.56
N TRP A 177 9.59 10.83 -21.20
CA TRP A 177 8.97 9.54 -20.87
C TRP A 177 9.87 8.34 -21.22
N TRP A 178 10.73 8.50 -22.23
CA TRP A 178 11.73 7.49 -22.58
C TRP A 178 12.84 7.46 -21.52
N ILE A 179 13.39 8.62 -21.17
CA ILE A 179 14.43 8.76 -20.13
C ILE A 179 13.93 8.20 -18.80
N MET A 180 12.71 8.56 -18.39
CA MET A 180 12.12 8.08 -17.14
C MET A 180 12.03 6.55 -17.09
N ARG A 181 11.55 5.91 -18.17
CA ARG A 181 11.30 4.45 -18.15
C ARG A 181 12.53 3.62 -18.47
N ARG A 182 13.45 4.13 -19.29
CA ARG A 182 14.61 3.37 -19.76
C ARG A 182 15.87 3.63 -18.94
N GLU A 183 16.07 4.85 -18.47
CA GLU A 183 17.28 5.25 -17.75
C GLU A 183 17.04 5.34 -16.24
N ILE A 184 15.96 6.00 -15.80
CA ILE A 184 15.76 6.27 -14.37
C ILE A 184 15.10 5.10 -13.65
N LEU A 185 13.97 4.61 -14.17
CA LEU A 185 13.17 3.59 -13.49
C LEU A 185 14.00 2.33 -13.15
N PRO A 186 14.76 1.70 -14.06
CA PRO A 186 15.50 0.48 -13.74
C PRO A 186 16.55 0.70 -12.64
N ASN A 187 17.19 1.88 -12.63
CA ASN A 187 18.21 2.24 -11.65
C ASN A 187 17.61 2.68 -10.30
N ALA A 188 16.38 3.18 -10.30
CA ALA A 188 15.63 3.53 -9.09
C ALA A 188 14.89 2.34 -8.47
N LEU A 189 14.72 1.21 -9.17
CA LEU A 189 13.97 0.05 -8.67
C LEU A 189 14.45 -0.46 -7.31
N PRO A 190 15.76 -0.61 -7.01
CA PRO A 190 16.19 -1.16 -5.73
C PRO A 190 15.70 -0.37 -4.49
N PRO A 191 15.88 0.96 -4.40
CA PRO A 191 15.31 1.72 -3.29
C PRO A 191 13.77 1.79 -3.35
N MET A 192 13.15 1.82 -4.53
CA MET A 192 11.69 1.86 -4.64
C MET A 192 11.03 0.57 -4.13
N ILE A 193 11.58 -0.60 -4.47
CA ILE A 193 11.05 -1.90 -4.00
C ILE A 193 11.19 -2.02 -2.49
N SER A 194 12.30 -1.52 -1.93
CA SER A 194 12.52 -1.51 -0.49
C SER A 194 11.48 -0.63 0.22
N GLU A 195 11.20 0.55 -0.32
CA GLU A 195 10.14 1.43 0.20
C GLU A 195 8.74 0.83 0.04
N PHE A 196 8.48 0.10 -1.05
CA PHE A 196 7.20 -0.55 -1.30
C PHE A 196 6.80 -1.47 -0.15
N GLY A 197 7.73 -2.29 0.33
CA GLY A 197 7.48 -3.16 1.48
C GLY A 197 7.15 -2.38 2.76
N LEU A 198 7.88 -1.29 3.03
CA LEU A 198 7.64 -0.44 4.19
C LEU A 198 6.27 0.25 4.11
N ARG A 199 5.91 0.79 2.94
CA ARG A 199 4.62 1.46 2.71
C ARG A 199 3.46 0.49 2.75
N PHE A 200 3.62 -0.72 2.24
CA PHE A 200 2.64 -1.78 2.39
C PHE A 200 2.30 -2.05 3.86
N CYS A 201 3.30 -2.15 4.74
CA CYS A 201 3.08 -2.32 6.18
C CYS A 201 2.32 -1.14 6.81
N PHE A 202 2.66 0.10 6.45
CA PHE A 202 1.94 1.28 6.96
C PHE A 202 0.48 1.32 6.46
N ASN A 203 0.26 1.01 5.18
CA ASN A 203 -1.07 0.98 4.59
C ASN A 203 -1.91 -0.17 5.18
N LEU A 204 -1.30 -1.28 5.55
CA LEU A 204 -1.95 -2.37 6.29
C LEU A 204 -2.53 -1.87 7.61
N ILE A 205 -1.75 -1.10 8.38
CA ILE A 205 -2.19 -0.51 9.66
C ILE A 205 -3.28 0.56 9.43
N ASN A 206 -3.13 1.39 8.41
CA ASN A 206 -4.04 2.51 8.14
C ASN A 206 -5.35 2.10 7.44
N SER A 207 -5.38 0.93 6.81
CA SER A 207 -6.54 0.43 6.06
C SER A 207 -7.71 -0.04 6.94
N ARG A 208 -7.60 0.09 8.27
CA ARG A 208 -8.70 -0.23 9.19
C ARG A 208 -9.90 0.67 8.87
N PRO A 209 -11.05 0.12 8.46
CA PRO A 209 -12.23 0.94 8.19
C PRO A 209 -12.68 1.59 9.50
N SER A 210 -12.53 2.91 9.60
CA SER A 210 -12.95 3.69 10.77
C SER A 210 -14.46 3.71 10.97
N GLY A 211 -15.24 3.36 9.93
CA GLY A 211 -16.70 3.25 9.99
C GLY A 211 -17.22 1.91 10.55
N ALA A 212 -16.42 0.84 10.52
CA ALA A 212 -16.89 -0.47 11.03
C ALA A 212 -17.02 -0.50 12.56
N SER A 213 -16.41 0.44 13.28
CA SER A 213 -16.57 0.59 14.73
C SER A 213 -17.75 1.48 15.14
N ALA A 214 -18.49 2.07 14.20
CA ALA A 214 -19.68 2.86 14.51
C ALA A 214 -20.99 2.05 14.33
N GLU A 215 -20.92 0.89 13.68
CA GLU A 215 -22.07 -0.01 13.43
C GLU A 215 -21.85 -1.42 14.01
N MET A 216 -20.86 -1.58 14.89
CA MET A 216 -20.70 -2.72 15.80
C MET A 216 -20.97 -2.23 17.22
#